data_AF-A0A1Y1MXP1-F1
#
_entry.id   AF-A0A1Y1MXP1-F1
#
_cell.length_a   1.000
_cell.length_b   1.000
_cell.length_c   1.000
_cell.angle_alpha   90.00
_cell.angle_beta   90.00
_cell.angle_gamma   90.00
#
_symmetry.space_group_name_H-M   'P 1'
#
loop_
_entity.id
_entity.type
_entity.pdbx_description
1 polymer ?
#
loop_
_entity_poly.entity_id
_entity_poly.type
_entity_poly.pdbx_seq_one_letter_code
_entity_poly.pdbx_strand_id
1 'polypeptide(L)'
;MENESSLTQAMVIVPAGLTSSGIQPEVQPVTDDPTNTRPVHVENTTTPQPTKSWNLKRKRTVTSDEKQNSLKGFQDLAFQKTELAKIQEECYKIEKNIKLDAALKQQNKTKQEKELADIEMNIKQEQLQAIIEERTRKKELHALAVEEQQLKIDILKCELNSKLKDLKSVT
;
A
#
# COMPACT_ATOMS: atom_id res chain seq x y z
N MET A 1 10.51 46.55 -5.84
CA MET A 1 10.50 45.15 -5.41
C MET A 1 9.51 44.45 -6.31
N GLU A 2 10.03 43.84 -7.37
CA GLU A 2 9.25 43.14 -8.39
C GLU A 2 9.26 41.66 -8.01
N ASN A 3 8.08 41.08 -7.80
CA ASN A 3 7.90 39.63 -7.68
C ASN A 3 6.73 39.25 -8.59
N GLU A 4 7.03 39.05 -9.86
CA GLU A 4 6.15 38.30 -10.76
C GLU A 4 6.42 36.82 -10.54
N SER A 5 5.52 36.14 -9.83
CA SER A 5 5.48 34.68 -9.79
C SER A 5 4.41 34.23 -10.77
N SER A 6 4.84 33.91 -12.00
CA SER A 6 4.01 33.32 -13.04
C SER A 6 4.43 31.87 -13.23
N LEU A 7 3.59 30.93 -12.79
CA LEU A 7 3.72 29.51 -13.08
C LEU A 7 2.37 29.03 -13.63
N THR A 8 2.21 29.24 -14.93
CA THR A 8 1.16 28.63 -15.75
C THR A 8 1.52 27.21 -16.16
N GLN A 9 0.46 26.44 -16.41
CA GLN A 9 0.36 24.98 -16.42
C GLN A 9 0.66 24.34 -17.80
N ALA A 10 0.86 23.00 -17.77
CA ALA A 10 0.72 22.00 -18.85
C ALA A 10 1.95 21.78 -19.76
N MET A 11 2.28 20.58 -20.27
CA MET A 11 1.44 19.44 -20.64
C MET A 11 2.33 18.18 -20.75
N VAL A 12 1.96 17.06 -20.11
CA VAL A 12 2.67 15.78 -20.27
C VAL A 12 2.13 15.09 -21.52
N ILE A 13 3.00 14.90 -22.51
CA ILE A 13 2.74 14.08 -23.70
C ILE A 13 3.51 12.77 -23.53
N VAL A 14 2.80 11.63 -23.47
CA VAL A 14 3.41 10.30 -23.65
C VAL A 14 2.83 9.72 -24.94
N PRO A 15 3.63 9.47 -25.99
CA PRO A 15 3.15 8.76 -27.17
C PRO A 15 2.97 7.27 -26.86
N ALA A 16 1.86 6.74 -27.35
CA ALA A 16 1.54 5.33 -27.37
C ALA A 16 2.51 4.53 -28.28
N GLY A 17 2.81 3.30 -27.86
CA GLY A 17 3.12 2.20 -28.78
C GLY A 17 4.60 2.00 -29.16
N LEU A 18 5.28 1.15 -28.40
CA LEU A 18 6.31 0.25 -28.94
C LEU A 18 6.08 -1.15 -28.36
N THR A 19 5.14 -1.88 -28.95
CA THR A 19 5.14 -3.34 -28.93
C THR A 19 6.24 -3.82 -29.87
N SER A 20 7.30 -4.43 -29.36
CA SER A 20 8.14 -5.33 -30.15
C SER A 20 8.85 -6.29 -29.21
N SER A 21 8.67 -7.58 -29.47
CA SER A 21 9.35 -8.72 -28.86
C SER A 21 10.79 -8.44 -28.47
N GLY A 22 11.10 -8.79 -27.22
CA GLY A 22 12.46 -8.81 -26.69
C GLY A 22 12.44 -9.52 -25.35
N ILE A 23 12.51 -10.85 -25.40
CA ILE A 23 12.72 -11.74 -24.26
C ILE A 23 13.92 -11.25 -23.44
N GLN A 24 13.76 -11.03 -22.13
CA GLN A 24 14.78 -11.20 -21.08
C GLN A 24 14.11 -11.15 -19.69
N PRO A 25 14.68 -11.82 -18.67
CA PRO A 25 13.99 -12.89 -17.96
C PRO A 25 13.11 -12.40 -16.82
N GLU A 26 12.02 -13.14 -16.65
CA GLU A 26 11.18 -13.19 -15.46
C GLU A 26 12.03 -13.56 -14.24
N VAL A 27 12.44 -12.57 -13.46
CA VAL A 27 12.91 -12.81 -12.10
C VAL A 27 11.66 -13.08 -11.28
N GLN A 28 11.28 -14.34 -11.20
CA GLN A 28 10.29 -14.79 -10.22
C GLN A 28 10.82 -14.42 -8.84
N PRO A 29 10.03 -13.75 -7.98
CA PRO A 29 10.39 -13.63 -6.58
C PRO A 29 10.42 -15.07 -6.03
N VAL A 30 11.60 -15.50 -5.60
CA VAL A 30 11.74 -16.72 -4.80
C VAL A 30 10.85 -16.51 -3.59
N THR A 31 9.72 -17.23 -3.57
CA THR A 31 8.94 -17.41 -2.36
C THR A 31 9.82 -18.19 -1.40
N ASP A 32 10.45 -17.49 -0.46
CA ASP A 32 11.05 -18.10 0.72
C ASP A 32 9.91 -18.68 1.56
N ASP A 33 9.49 -19.89 1.23
CA ASP A 33 8.70 -20.75 2.10
C ASP A 33 9.65 -21.24 3.21
N PRO A 34 9.48 -20.82 4.49
CA PRO A 34 10.38 -21.22 5.56
C PRO A 34 10.16 -22.68 6.00
N THR A 35 9.34 -23.45 5.29
CA THR A 35 8.87 -24.77 5.74
C THR A 35 9.60 -25.96 5.10
N ASN A 36 10.74 -25.76 4.42
CA ASN A 36 11.49 -26.86 3.81
C ASN A 36 12.97 -26.88 4.20
N THR A 37 13.25 -27.02 5.50
CA THR A 37 14.50 -27.63 5.94
C THR A 37 14.36 -29.15 5.90
N ARG A 38 14.41 -29.73 4.70
CA ARG A 38 14.75 -31.15 4.56
C ARG A 38 16.17 -31.32 5.12
N PRO A 39 16.42 -32.22 6.08
CA PRO A 39 17.78 -32.52 6.48
C PRO A 39 18.52 -33.04 5.25
N VAL A 40 19.59 -32.34 4.84
CA VAL A 40 20.55 -32.92 3.90
C VAL A 40 21.16 -34.11 4.64
N HIS A 41 20.74 -35.32 4.25
CA HIS A 41 21.33 -36.55 4.75
C HIS A 41 22.75 -36.61 4.18
N VAL A 42 23.73 -36.15 4.97
CA VAL A 42 25.14 -36.41 4.67
C VAL A 42 25.36 -37.88 5.00
N GLU A 43 25.22 -38.74 4.00
CA GLU A 43 25.72 -40.12 4.08
C GLU A 43 27.25 -40.07 4.12
N ASN A 44 27.81 -39.87 5.30
CA ASN A 44 29.18 -40.33 5.58
C ASN A 44 29.14 -41.85 5.71
N THR A 45 29.02 -42.55 4.58
CA THR A 45 29.28 -43.99 4.50
C THR A 45 30.80 -44.20 4.55
N THR A 46 31.38 -44.02 5.74
CA THR A 46 32.66 -44.64 6.05
C THR A 46 32.37 -46.08 6.42
N THR A 47 32.37 -46.95 5.41
CA THR A 47 32.35 -48.40 5.59
C THR A 47 33.51 -48.79 6.51
N PRO A 48 33.25 -49.33 7.72
CA PRO A 48 34.34 -49.78 8.58
C PRO A 48 35.03 -50.96 7.89
N GLN A 49 36.28 -50.77 7.47
CA GLN A 49 37.12 -51.89 7.05
C GLN A 49 37.22 -52.89 8.19
N PRO A 50 37.07 -54.21 7.94
CA PRO A 50 37.20 -55.21 8.97
C PRO A 50 38.67 -55.35 9.36
N THR A 51 39.14 -54.54 10.29
CA THR A 51 40.41 -54.78 10.96
C THR A 51 40.22 -56.01 11.85
N LYS A 52 40.79 -57.14 11.43
CA LYS A 52 41.07 -58.28 12.31
C LYS A 52 42.12 -57.81 13.33
N SER A 53 41.67 -57.15 14.39
CA SER A 53 42.48 -56.92 15.57
C SER A 53 41.68 -57.29 16.80
N TRP A 54 41.99 -58.50 17.28
CA TRP A 54 42.07 -58.88 18.68
C TRP A 54 40.85 -58.54 19.57
N ASN A 55 40.17 -59.57 20.05
CA ASN A 55 39.36 -59.54 21.26
C ASN A 55 40.23 -59.16 22.47
N LEU A 56 40.72 -57.92 22.51
CA LEU A 56 41.28 -57.32 23.70
C LEU A 56 40.05 -56.74 24.39
N LYS A 57 39.46 -57.50 25.33
CA LYS A 57 38.65 -56.90 26.40
C LYS A 57 39.58 -55.99 27.19
N ARG A 58 39.93 -54.83 26.64
CA ARG A 58 40.52 -53.72 27.39
C ARG A 58 39.40 -53.22 28.29
N LYS A 59 39.31 -53.80 29.49
CA LYS A 59 38.69 -53.10 30.61
C LYS A 59 39.53 -51.86 30.85
N ARG A 60 39.19 -50.74 30.20
CA ARG A 60 39.70 -49.44 30.61
C ARG A 60 39.10 -49.17 31.99
N THR A 61 39.94 -49.14 33.00
CA THR A 61 39.55 -48.62 34.30
C THR A 61 39.43 -47.11 34.13
N VAL A 62 38.20 -46.62 33.93
CA VAL A 62 37.93 -45.18 33.90
C VAL A 62 38.36 -44.62 35.25
N THR A 63 39.33 -43.70 35.24
CA THR A 63 39.86 -43.12 36.47
C THR A 63 38.79 -42.22 37.11
N SER A 64 38.90 -41.99 38.42
CA SER A 64 37.95 -41.12 39.13
C SER A 64 37.85 -39.74 38.45
N ASP A 65 38.98 -39.20 38.00
CA ASP A 65 39.06 -37.91 37.31
C ASP A 65 38.34 -37.91 35.95
N GLU A 66 38.44 -39.00 35.17
CA GLU A 66 37.70 -39.15 33.90
C GLU A 66 36.18 -39.24 34.13
N LYS A 67 35.74 -39.93 35.19
CA LYS A 67 34.32 -39.99 35.55
C LYS A 67 33.80 -38.62 36.00
N GLN A 68 34.59 -37.89 36.76
CA GLN A 68 34.22 -36.58 37.29
C GLN A 68 34.16 -35.53 36.17
N ASN A 69 35.11 -35.55 35.22
CA ASN A 69 35.08 -34.71 34.03
C ASN A 69 33.92 -35.05 33.10
N SER A 70 33.61 -36.34 32.92
CA SER A 70 32.44 -36.77 32.15
C SER A 70 31.12 -36.30 32.78
N LEU A 71 30.96 -36.46 34.10
CA LEU A 71 29.77 -36.04 34.82
C LEU A 71 29.56 -34.52 34.72
N LYS A 72 30.64 -33.75 34.86
CA LYS A 72 30.59 -32.29 34.72
C LYS A 72 30.23 -31.87 33.28
N GLY A 73 30.80 -32.54 32.28
CA GLY A 73 30.41 -32.33 30.87
C GLY A 73 28.93 -32.60 30.60
N PHE A 74 28.34 -33.63 31.22
CA PHE A 74 26.89 -33.89 31.10
C PHE A 74 26.03 -32.84 31.80
N GLN A 75 26.46 -32.35 32.98
CA GLN A 75 25.76 -31.28 33.70
C GLN A 75 25.81 -29.96 32.91
N ASP A 76 26.96 -29.61 32.36
CA ASP A 76 27.13 -28.41 31.53
C ASP A 76 26.28 -28.51 30.26
N LEU A 77 26.23 -29.68 29.62
CA LEU A 77 25.39 -29.91 28.44
C LEU A 77 23.88 -29.80 28.77
N ALA A 78 23.46 -30.33 29.91
CA ALA A 78 22.08 -30.23 30.37
C ALA A 78 21.70 -28.77 30.65
N PHE A 79 22.60 -28.01 31.28
CA PHE A 79 22.42 -26.58 31.53
C PHE A 79 22.32 -25.79 30.22
N GLN A 80 23.23 -26.02 29.26
CA GLN A 80 23.19 -25.36 27.94
C GLN A 80 21.90 -25.70 27.18
N LYS A 81 21.42 -26.94 27.26
CA LYS A 81 20.15 -27.33 26.63
C LYS A 81 18.97 -26.55 27.22
N THR A 82 18.92 -26.36 28.53
CA THR A 82 17.87 -25.55 29.17
C THR A 82 17.96 -24.08 28.80
N GLU A 83 19.16 -23.49 28.74
CA GLU A 83 19.33 -22.09 28.32
C GLU A 83 18.94 -21.89 26.84
N LEU A 84 19.32 -22.82 25.96
CA LEU A 84 18.94 -22.77 24.56
C LEU A 84 17.42 -22.85 24.38
N ALA A 85 16.74 -23.69 25.16
CA ALA A 85 15.28 -23.80 25.13
C ALA A 85 14.59 -22.49 25.55
N LYS A 86 15.11 -21.79 26.57
CA LYS A 86 14.61 -20.48 26.99
C LYS A 86 14.79 -19.42 25.91
N ILE A 87 15.97 -19.36 25.29
CA ILE A 87 16.26 -18.43 24.20
C ILE A 87 15.31 -18.69 23.02
N GLN A 88 15.08 -19.96 22.66
CA GLN A 88 14.12 -20.31 21.61
C GLN A 88 12.70 -19.85 21.93
N GLU A 89 12.26 -20.02 23.19
CA GLU A 89 10.95 -19.55 23.64
C GLU A 89 10.83 -18.02 23.56
N GLU A 90 11.87 -17.29 23.96
CA GLU A 90 11.92 -15.83 23.86
C GLU A 90 11.91 -15.35 22.39
N CYS A 91 12.71 -15.98 21.53
CA CYS A 91 12.71 -15.69 20.09
C CYS A 91 11.32 -15.88 19.48
N TYR A 92 10.63 -16.97 19.83
CA TYR A 92 9.27 -17.23 19.35
C TYR A 92 8.28 -16.16 19.83
N LYS A 93 8.37 -15.74 21.09
CA LYS A 93 7.53 -14.65 21.64
C LYS A 93 7.78 -13.34 20.89
N ILE A 94 9.03 -12.99 20.63
CA ILE A 94 9.42 -11.79 19.89
C ILE A 94 8.86 -11.85 18.46
N GLU A 95 9.05 -12.97 17.75
CA GLU A 95 8.56 -13.14 16.38
C GLU A 95 7.03 -13.00 16.30
N LYS A 96 6.32 -13.60 17.26
CA LYS A 96 4.86 -13.48 17.36
C LYS A 96 4.43 -12.02 17.57
N ASN A 97 5.12 -11.28 18.43
CA ASN A 97 4.82 -9.87 18.68
C ASN A 97 5.10 -8.99 17.46
N ILE A 98 6.21 -9.24 16.73
CA ILE A 98 6.52 -8.53 15.48
C ILE A 98 5.43 -8.75 14.44
N LYS A 99 4.96 -10.00 14.28
CA LYS A 99 3.85 -10.33 13.37
C LYS A 99 2.55 -9.63 13.76
N LEU A 100 2.24 -9.57 15.06
CA LEU A 100 1.07 -8.87 15.57
C LEU A 100 1.15 -7.36 15.31
N ASP A 101 2.30 -6.74 15.59
CA ASP A 101 2.52 -5.32 15.35
C ASP A 101 2.44 -4.96 13.86
N ALA A 102 2.96 -5.80 12.98
CA ALA A 102 2.86 -5.62 11.54
C ALA A 102 1.40 -5.66 11.07
N ALA A 103 0.62 -6.63 11.58
CA ALA A 103 -0.82 -6.73 11.27
C ALA A 103 -1.59 -5.50 11.78
N LEU A 104 -1.31 -5.04 13.00
CA LEU A 104 -1.94 -3.86 13.58
C LEU A 104 -1.62 -2.58 12.79
N LYS A 105 -0.35 -2.41 12.39
CA LYS A 105 0.08 -1.27 11.56
C LYS A 105 -0.61 -1.27 10.20
N GLN A 106 -0.70 -2.44 9.56
CA GLN A 106 -1.38 -2.56 8.27
C GLN A 106 -2.88 -2.27 8.37
N GLN A 107 -3.53 -2.77 9.42
CA GLN A 107 -4.95 -2.48 9.69
C GLN A 107 -5.18 -0.98 9.90
N ASN A 108 -4.35 -0.33 10.72
CA ASN A 108 -4.45 1.10 10.98
C ASN A 108 -4.23 1.94 9.71
N LYS A 109 -3.24 1.58 8.90
CA LYS A 109 -2.99 2.23 7.60
C LYS A 109 -4.21 2.10 6.69
N THR A 110 -4.78 0.90 6.57
CA THR A 110 -5.97 0.65 5.74
C THR A 110 -7.17 1.47 6.23
N LYS A 111 -7.35 1.59 7.55
CA LYS A 111 -8.42 2.41 8.14
C LYS A 111 -8.25 3.89 7.81
N GLN A 112 -7.02 4.41 7.91
CA GLN A 112 -6.70 5.79 7.56
C GLN A 112 -6.89 6.07 6.07
N GLU A 113 -6.47 5.16 5.19
CA GLU A 113 -6.67 5.28 3.74
C GLU A 113 -8.16 5.34 3.38
N LYS A 114 -8.99 4.52 4.04
CA LYS A 114 -10.44 4.56 3.86
C LYS A 114 -11.04 5.89 4.32
N GLU A 115 -10.65 6.37 5.50
CA GLU A 115 -11.13 7.65 6.04
C GLU A 115 -10.75 8.84 5.13
N LEU A 116 -9.53 8.84 4.59
CA LEU A 116 -9.10 9.85 3.62
C LEU A 116 -9.90 9.78 2.32
N ALA A 117 -10.17 8.59 1.79
CA ALA A 117 -10.99 8.41 0.59
C ALA A 117 -12.43 8.91 0.80
N ASP A 118 -13.02 8.63 1.97
CA ASP A 118 -14.36 9.10 2.33
C ASP A 118 -14.40 10.65 2.41
N ILE A 119 -13.38 11.28 3.00
CA ILE A 119 -13.24 12.75 3.04
C ILE A 119 -13.10 13.33 1.62
N GLU A 120 -12.26 12.73 0.78
CA GLU A 120 -12.05 13.21 -0.59
C GLU A 120 -13.34 13.12 -1.42
N MET A 121 -14.11 12.04 -1.25
CA MET A 121 -15.41 11.88 -1.90
C MET A 121 -16.37 12.98 -1.47
N ASN A 122 -16.45 13.27 -0.17
CA ASN A 122 -17.32 14.34 0.36
C ASN A 122 -16.95 15.71 -0.19
N ILE A 123 -15.65 16.05 -0.25
CA ILE A 123 -15.18 17.30 -0.83
C ILE A 123 -15.60 17.42 -2.29
N LYS A 124 -15.41 16.36 -3.09
CA LYS A 124 -15.81 16.35 -4.50
C LYS A 124 -17.33 16.49 -4.66
N GLN A 125 -18.10 15.90 -3.77
CA GLN A 125 -19.56 16.01 -3.78
C GLN A 125 -20.03 17.44 -3.45
N GLU A 126 -19.43 18.09 -2.44
CA GLU A 126 -19.71 19.50 -2.11
C GLU A 126 -19.33 20.44 -3.25
N GLN A 127 -18.16 20.22 -3.89
CA GLN A 127 -17.73 21.01 -5.06
C GLN A 127 -18.70 20.85 -6.24
N LEU A 128 -19.16 19.62 -6.51
CA LEU A 128 -20.14 19.36 -7.56
C LEU A 128 -21.47 20.07 -7.25
N GLN A 129 -21.93 20.00 -6.01
CA GLN A 129 -23.16 20.66 -5.58
C GLN A 129 -23.08 22.18 -5.77
N ALA A 130 -21.96 22.81 -5.38
CA ALA A 130 -21.74 24.23 -5.59
C ALA A 130 -21.78 24.63 -7.09
N ILE A 131 -21.19 23.80 -7.97
CA ILE A 131 -21.24 24.02 -9.43
C ILE A 131 -22.67 23.92 -9.97
N ILE A 132 -23.46 22.95 -9.47
CA ILE A 132 -24.86 22.78 -9.87
C ILE A 132 -25.69 23.99 -9.45
N GLU A 133 -25.52 24.47 -8.23
CA GLU A 133 -26.20 25.66 -7.71
C GLU A 133 -25.83 26.91 -8.50
N GLU A 134 -24.54 27.12 -8.78
CA GLU A 134 -24.07 28.25 -9.58
C GLU A 134 -24.65 28.23 -11.00
N ARG A 135 -24.67 27.05 -11.64
CA ARG A 135 -25.27 26.88 -12.98
C ARG A 135 -26.76 27.15 -12.96
N THR A 136 -27.47 26.73 -11.92
CA THR A 136 -28.91 26.96 -11.77
C THR A 136 -29.19 28.45 -11.64
N ARG A 137 -28.45 29.15 -10.76
CA ARG A 137 -28.54 30.60 -10.60
C ARG A 137 -28.24 31.35 -11.91
N LYS A 138 -27.23 30.92 -12.68
CA LYS A 138 -26.93 31.54 -13.99
C LYS A 138 -28.07 31.37 -14.99
N LYS A 139 -28.74 30.21 -15.02
CA LYS A 139 -29.90 29.98 -15.88
C LYS A 139 -31.08 30.88 -15.51
N GLU A 140 -31.36 31.03 -14.23
CA GLU A 140 -32.42 31.92 -13.73
C GLU A 140 -32.14 33.39 -14.12
N LEU A 141 -30.91 33.86 -13.90
CA LEU A 141 -30.52 35.21 -14.29
C LEU A 141 -30.64 35.44 -15.81
N HIS A 142 -30.24 34.45 -16.62
CA HIS A 142 -30.41 34.53 -18.06
C HIS A 142 -31.89 34.58 -18.47
N ALA A 143 -32.75 33.77 -17.84
CA ALA A 143 -34.19 33.79 -18.12
C ALA A 143 -34.81 35.16 -17.80
N LEU A 144 -34.46 35.75 -16.65
CA LEU A 144 -34.89 37.10 -16.27
C LEU A 144 -34.40 38.16 -17.26
N ALA A 145 -33.15 38.07 -17.72
CA ALA A 145 -32.61 39.00 -18.71
C ALA A 145 -33.34 38.91 -20.05
N VAL A 146 -33.72 37.70 -20.48
CA VAL A 146 -34.52 37.50 -21.70
C VAL A 146 -35.91 38.12 -21.55
N GLU A 147 -36.58 37.90 -20.41
CA GLU A 147 -37.88 38.49 -20.12
C GLU A 147 -37.84 40.02 -20.09
N GLU A 148 -36.81 40.60 -19.47
CA GLU A 148 -36.61 42.06 -19.43
C GLU A 148 -36.43 42.64 -20.84
N GLN A 149 -35.65 41.99 -21.71
CA GLN A 149 -35.47 42.43 -23.10
C GLN A 149 -36.77 42.32 -23.89
N GLN A 150 -37.54 41.25 -23.68
CA GLN A 150 -38.84 41.08 -24.34
C GLN A 150 -39.82 42.20 -23.95
N LEU A 151 -39.91 42.52 -22.65
CA LEU A 151 -40.73 43.63 -22.16
C LEU A 151 -40.31 44.98 -22.77
N LYS A 152 -39.00 45.26 -22.86
CA LYS A 152 -38.50 46.48 -23.51
C LYS A 152 -38.93 46.56 -24.97
N ILE A 153 -38.81 45.46 -25.72
CA ILE A 153 -39.24 45.40 -27.11
C ILE A 153 -40.75 45.68 -27.22
N ASP A 154 -41.56 45.10 -26.34
CA ASP A 154 -43.01 45.26 -26.39
C ASP A 154 -43.47 46.67 -26.00
N ILE A 155 -42.79 47.32 -25.05
CA ILE A 155 -42.99 48.74 -24.73
C ILE A 155 -42.67 49.60 -25.96
N LEU A 156 -41.50 49.40 -26.58
CA LEU A 156 -41.08 50.18 -27.76
C LEU A 156 -42.02 49.99 -28.95
N LYS A 157 -42.53 48.78 -29.17
CA LYS A 157 -43.57 48.51 -30.19
C LYS A 157 -44.86 49.26 -29.88
N CYS A 158 -45.31 49.26 -28.63
CA CYS A 158 -46.50 50.00 -28.21
C CYS A 158 -46.32 51.51 -28.44
N GLU A 159 -45.20 52.08 -28.03
CA GLU A 159 -44.88 53.50 -28.24
C GLU A 159 -44.84 53.87 -29.73
N LEU A 160 -44.20 53.06 -30.56
CA LEU A 160 -44.16 53.27 -32.01
C LEU A 160 -45.56 53.24 -32.61
N ASN A 161 -46.37 52.25 -32.23
CA ASN A 161 -47.74 52.11 -32.72
C ASN A 161 -48.62 53.30 -32.32
N SER A 162 -48.48 53.81 -31.10
CA SER A 162 -49.18 55.02 -30.65
C SER A 162 -48.77 56.24 -31.49
N LYS A 163 -47.45 56.47 -31.66
CA LYS A 163 -46.94 57.57 -32.50
C LYS A 163 -47.42 57.48 -33.95
N LEU A 164 -47.47 56.27 -34.52
CA LEU A 164 -47.98 56.05 -35.88
C LEU A 164 -49.48 56.31 -36.00
N LYS A 165 -50.28 56.00 -34.96
CA LYS A 165 -51.71 56.33 -34.92
C LYS A 165 -51.91 57.85 -34.86
N ASP A 166 -51.15 58.53 -34.01
CA ASP A 166 -51.21 59.99 -33.89
C ASP A 166 -50.88 60.65 -35.23
N LEU A 167 -49.82 60.20 -35.91
CA LEU A 167 -49.44 60.73 -37.22
C LEU A 167 -50.53 60.53 -38.29
N LYS A 168 -51.12 59.34 -38.35
CA LYS A 168 -52.23 59.02 -39.28
C LYS A 168 -53.52 59.78 -38.99
N SER A 169 -53.69 60.31 -37.78
CA SER A 169 -54.86 61.12 -37.42
C SER A 169 -54.72 62.59 -37.84
N VAL A 170 -53.51 63.03 -38.16
CA VAL A 170 -53.17 64.42 -38.52
C VAL A 170 -53.03 64.61 -40.04
N THR A 171 -52.82 63.54 -40.81
CA THR A 171 -52.80 63.50 -42.29
C THR A 171 -54.11 62.96 -42.86
#